data_AF-A0A7T0C1U9-F1
#
_entry.id   AF-A0A7T0C1U9-F1
#
_cell.length_a   1.000
_cell.length_b   1.000
_cell.length_c   1.000
_cell.angle_alpha   90.00
_cell.angle_beta   90.00
_cell.angle_gamma   90.00
#
_symmetry.space_group_name_H-M   'P 1'
#
loop_
_entity.id
_entity.type
_entity.pdbx_description
1 polymer ?
#
loop_
_entity_poly.entity_id
_entity_poly.type
_entity_poly.pdbx_seq_one_letter_code
_entity_poly.pdbx_strand_id
1 'polypeptide(L)'
;MAFGVFDKITASPSLIWVLPAIGFHIVNMMLGLVLAFQKRTKSGIRLHALLYASVVFCLIFFLVMNQTHGENTIWEYLVGLYFITAIPLSKRCDALVHAFITMVGLTLLPLLIILQF
;
A
#
# COMPACT_ATOMS: atom_id res chain seq x y z
N MET A 1 -12.09 -6.21 25.99
CA MET A 1 -10.74 -6.50 25.44
C MET A 1 -10.39 -5.71 24.17
N ALA A 2 -11.33 -5.06 23.47
CA ALA A 2 -11.04 -4.30 22.24
C ALA A 2 -10.25 -2.98 22.44
N PHE A 3 -10.38 -2.31 23.59
CA PHE A 3 -9.72 -1.02 23.85
C PHE A 3 -8.18 -1.11 23.82
N GLY A 4 -7.60 -2.21 24.34
CA GLY A 4 -6.14 -2.35 24.41
C GLY A 4 -5.44 -2.58 23.06
N VAL A 5 -6.14 -3.06 22.03
CA VAL A 5 -5.57 -3.22 20.68
C VAL A 5 -5.54 -1.87 19.97
N PHE A 6 -6.61 -1.08 20.11
CA PHE A 6 -6.70 0.23 19.48
C PHE A 6 -5.66 1.20 20.05
N ASP A 7 -5.46 1.19 21.37
CA ASP A 7 -4.45 2.02 22.04
C ASP A 7 -3.02 1.66 21.61
N LYS A 8 -2.75 0.38 21.33
CA LYS A 8 -1.45 -0.07 20.81
C LYS A 8 -1.25 0.32 19.34
N ILE A 9 -2.30 0.26 18.52
CA ILE A 9 -2.27 0.71 17.13
C ILE A 9 -1.96 2.19 17.06
N THR A 10 -2.68 3.02 17.82
CA THR A 10 -2.51 4.48 17.80
C THR A 10 -1.18 4.91 18.41
N ALA A 11 -0.60 4.10 19.30
CA ALA A 11 0.75 4.33 19.84
C ALA A 11 1.88 3.90 18.89
N SER A 12 1.60 3.14 17.83
CA SER A 12 2.65 2.68 16.90
C SER A 12 3.23 3.86 16.11
N PRO A 13 4.55 4.12 16.21
CA PRO A 13 5.20 5.21 15.45
C PRO A 13 5.04 5.05 13.94
N SER A 14 4.98 3.81 13.45
CA SER A 14 4.93 3.47 12.03
C SER A 14 3.55 3.73 11.40
N LEU A 15 2.51 3.95 12.20
CA LEU A 15 1.12 4.18 11.75
C LEU A 15 1.01 5.40 10.82
N ILE A 16 1.84 6.42 11.06
CA ILE A 16 1.90 7.64 10.24
C ILE A 16 2.25 7.36 8.77
N TRP A 17 2.88 6.22 8.48
CA TRP A 17 3.22 5.80 7.13
C TRP A 17 2.19 4.85 6.53
N VAL A 18 1.59 3.97 7.34
CA VAL A 18 0.61 2.99 6.84
C VAL A 18 -0.73 3.64 6.49
N LEU A 19 -1.24 4.55 7.31
CA LEU A 19 -2.51 5.25 7.04
C LEU A 19 -2.50 6.00 5.70
N PRO A 20 -1.53 6.87 5.40
CA PRO A 20 -1.46 7.51 4.09
C PRO A 20 -1.18 6.52 2.97
N ALA A 21 -0.42 5.43 3.18
CA ALA A 21 -0.26 4.38 2.18
C ALA A 21 -1.60 3.78 1.76
N ILE A 22 -2.47 3.45 2.73
CA ILE A 22 -3.84 2.97 2.47
C ILE A 22 -4.62 4.00 1.67
N GLY A 23 -4.62 5.26 2.10
CA GLY A 23 -5.33 6.35 1.43
C GLY A 23 -4.88 6.53 -0.03
N PHE A 24 -3.58 6.67 -0.25
CA PHE A 24 -3.01 6.80 -1.59
C PHE A 24 -3.30 5.59 -2.46
N HIS A 25 -3.25 4.38 -1.90
CA HIS A 25 -3.50 3.15 -2.64
C HIS A 25 -4.97 3.01 -3.07
N ILE A 26 -5.93 3.39 -2.22
CA ILE A 26 -7.36 3.44 -2.56
C ILE A 26 -7.60 4.42 -3.70
N VAL A 27 -7.10 5.66 -3.58
CA VAL A 27 -7.27 6.69 -4.61
C VAL A 27 -6.61 6.24 -5.91
N ASN A 28 -5.42 5.65 -5.82
CA ASN A 28 -4.69 5.11 -6.96
C ASN A 28 -5.46 3.99 -7.69
N MET A 29 -6.06 3.06 -6.94
CA MET A 29 -6.87 1.97 -7.48
C MET A 29 -8.11 2.48 -8.22
N MET A 30 -8.83 3.43 -7.61
CA MET A 30 -10.01 4.05 -8.23
C MET A 30 -9.64 4.80 -9.51
N LEU A 31 -8.55 5.57 -9.49
CA LEU A 31 -8.04 6.26 -10.68
C LEU A 31 -7.61 5.26 -11.76
N GLY A 32 -7.00 4.14 -11.38
CA GLY A 32 -6.63 3.06 -12.29
C GLY A 32 -7.83 2.46 -13.01
N LEU A 33 -8.93 2.20 -12.29
CA LEU A 33 -10.20 1.73 -12.86
C LEU A 33 -10.80 2.75 -13.85
N VAL A 34 -10.82 4.03 -13.48
CA VAL A 34 -11.28 5.10 -14.37
C VAL A 34 -10.44 5.12 -15.66
N LEU A 35 -9.12 5.04 -15.56
CA LEU A 35 -8.23 5.01 -16.74
C LEU A 35 -8.34 3.72 -17.55
N ALA A 36 -8.80 2.62 -16.95
CA ALA A 36 -9.02 1.35 -17.63
C ALA A 36 -10.30 1.36 -18.48
N PHE A 37 -11.40 1.91 -17.95
CA PHE A 37 -12.72 1.85 -18.58
C PHE A 37 -13.16 3.15 -19.27
N GLN A 38 -12.49 4.28 -19.00
CA GLN A 38 -12.78 5.58 -19.61
C GLN A 38 -11.59 6.11 -20.42
N LYS A 39 -11.52 7.43 -20.64
CA LYS A 39 -10.49 8.07 -21.47
C LYS A 39 -9.16 8.17 -20.72
N ARG A 40 -8.12 7.57 -21.31
CA ARG A 40 -6.74 7.70 -20.84
C ARG A 40 -6.17 9.07 -21.16
N THR A 41 -6.05 9.92 -20.15
CA THR A 41 -5.38 11.22 -20.27
C THR A 41 -3.92 11.13 -19.81
N LYS A 42 -3.03 11.89 -20.43
CA LYS A 42 -1.62 11.97 -20.00
C LYS A 42 -1.52 12.43 -18.54
N SER A 43 -2.37 13.37 -18.12
CA SER A 43 -2.42 13.86 -16.74
C SER A 43 -2.84 12.76 -15.77
N GLY A 44 -3.90 12.00 -16.09
CA GLY A 44 -4.36 10.90 -15.24
C GLY A 44 -3.33 9.78 -15.08
N ILE A 45 -2.64 9.40 -16.16
CA ILE A 45 -1.55 8.40 -16.09
C ILE A 45 -0.41 8.88 -15.19
N ARG A 46 -0.02 10.16 -15.28
CA ARG A 46 1.02 10.75 -14.42
C ARG A 46 0.58 10.77 -12.95
N LEU A 47 -0.67 11.15 -12.69
CA LEU A 47 -1.22 11.16 -11.33
C LEU A 47 -1.29 9.75 -10.74
N HIS A 48 -1.70 8.75 -11.53
CA HIS A 48 -1.70 7.34 -11.10
C HIS A 48 -0.27 6.85 -10.80
N ALA A 49 0.72 7.22 -11.63
CA ALA A 49 2.12 6.90 -11.34
C ALA A 49 2.63 7.60 -10.06
N LEU A 50 2.26 8.87 -9.84
CA LEU A 50 2.68 9.63 -8.67
C LEU A 50 2.06 9.09 -7.38
N LEU A 51 0.75 8.81 -7.38
CA LEU A 51 0.07 8.19 -6.23
C LEU A 51 0.69 6.84 -5.89
N TYR A 52 0.99 6.03 -6.91
CA TYR A 52 1.67 4.76 -6.69
C TYR A 52 3.07 4.93 -6.10
N ALA A 53 3.84 5.91 -6.59
CA ALA A 53 5.15 6.24 -6.02
C ALA A 53 5.02 6.70 -4.56
N SER A 54 3.98 7.46 -4.20
CA SER A 54 3.68 7.84 -2.82
C SER A 54 3.39 6.63 -1.92
N VAL A 55 2.67 5.62 -2.42
CA VAL A 55 2.45 4.36 -1.66
C VAL A 55 3.78 3.65 -1.38
N VAL A 56 4.63 3.49 -2.40
CA VAL A 56 5.95 2.85 -2.25
C VAL A 56 6.84 3.66 -1.31
N PHE A 57 6.80 4.99 -1.40
CA PHE A 57 7.52 5.88 -0.48
C PHE A 57 7.08 5.66 0.97
N CYS A 58 5.77 5.64 1.24
CA CYS A 58 5.25 5.34 2.57
C CYS A 58 5.72 3.96 3.08
N LEU A 59 5.72 2.93 2.23
CA LEU A 59 6.19 1.59 2.60
C LEU A 59 7.69 1.57 2.95
N ILE A 60 8.52 2.30 2.21
CA ILE A 60 9.95 2.41 2.51
C ILE A 60 10.14 3.05 3.90
N PHE A 61 9.46 4.16 4.17
CA PHE A 61 9.56 4.83 5.47
C PHE A 61 8.98 4.00 6.61
N PHE A 62 7.90 3.26 6.36
CA PHE A 62 7.38 2.27 7.30
C PHE A 62 8.46 1.25 7.67
N LEU A 63 9.12 0.62 6.68
CA LEU A 63 10.16 -0.38 6.94
C LEU A 63 11.34 0.20 7.71
N VAL A 64 11.79 1.41 7.35
CA VAL A 64 12.91 2.10 8.03
C VAL A 64 12.54 2.42 9.49
N MET A 65 11.36 2.99 9.71
CA MET A 65 10.90 3.35 11.05
C MET A 65 10.65 2.10 11.91
N ASN A 66 10.08 1.06 11.33
CA ASN A 66 9.83 -0.17 12.06
C ASN A 66 11.12 -0.92 12.41
N GLN A 67 12.12 -0.92 11.52
CA GLN A 67 13.43 -1.51 11.82
C GLN A 67 14.10 -0.86 13.03
N THR A 68 13.86 0.44 13.24
CA THR A 68 14.49 1.21 14.33
C THR A 68 13.73 1.13 15.66
N HIS A 69 12.45 0.73 15.66
CA HIS A 69 11.58 0.81 16.84
C HIS A 69 10.89 -0.51 17.23
N GLY A 70 10.83 -1.52 16.36
CA GLY A 70 10.05 -2.74 16.59
C GLY A 70 10.56 -4.00 15.90
N GLU A 71 11.68 -3.92 15.16
CA GLU A 71 12.19 -4.92 14.21
C GLU A 71 11.17 -5.31 13.12
N ASN A 72 11.61 -5.39 11.86
CA ASN A 72 10.77 -5.97 10.82
C ASN A 72 10.86 -7.49 10.88
N THR A 73 9.73 -8.18 10.76
CA THR A 73 9.71 -9.60 10.45
C THR A 73 9.83 -9.81 8.93
N ILE A 74 9.94 -11.07 8.52
CA ILE A 74 9.96 -11.43 7.09
C ILE A 74 8.66 -11.01 6.38
N TRP A 75 7.54 -10.93 7.09
CA TRP A 75 6.24 -10.61 6.50
C TRP A 75 6.15 -9.17 6.00
N GLU A 76 6.68 -8.20 6.76
CA GLU A 76 6.73 -6.79 6.34
C GLU A 76 7.55 -6.63 5.05
N TYR A 77 8.68 -7.34 4.95
CA TYR A 77 9.50 -7.34 3.75
C TYR A 77 8.79 -7.98 2.55
N LEU A 78 8.05 -9.07 2.77
CA LEU A 78 7.27 -9.71 1.70
C LEU A 78 6.14 -8.82 1.19
N VAL A 79 5.47 -8.09 2.09
CA VAL A 79 4.48 -7.07 1.69
C VAL A 79 5.15 -5.95 0.89
N GLY A 80 6.29 -5.43 1.36
CA GLY A 80 7.06 -4.43 0.60
C GLY A 80 7.46 -4.94 -0.79
N LEU A 81 7.95 -6.17 -0.88
CA LEU A 81 8.32 -6.83 -2.13
C LEU A 81 7.12 -7.00 -3.07
N TYR A 82 5.95 -7.37 -2.54
CA TYR A 82 4.71 -7.48 -3.29
C TYR A 82 4.36 -6.16 -4.00
N PHE A 83 4.46 -5.04 -3.29
CA PHE A 83 4.25 -3.72 -3.88
C PHE A 83 5.34 -3.35 -4.90
N ILE A 84 6.59 -3.70 -4.69
CA ILE A 84 7.65 -3.34 -5.66
C ILE A 84 7.58 -4.20 -6.94
N THR A 85 7.05 -5.43 -6.85
CA THR A 85 7.13 -6.41 -7.94
C THR A 85 5.76 -6.79 -8.52
N ALA A 86 4.89 -7.43 -7.73
CA ALA A 86 3.64 -8.02 -8.20
C ALA A 86 2.70 -6.97 -8.81
N ILE A 87 2.52 -5.83 -8.13
CA ILE A 87 1.62 -4.78 -8.62
C ILE A 87 2.15 -4.15 -9.93
N PRO A 88 3.42 -3.71 -10.06
CA PRO A 88 3.93 -3.21 -11.34
C PRO A 88 3.92 -4.24 -12.47
N LEU A 89 4.26 -5.50 -12.17
CA LEU A 89 4.25 -6.57 -13.18
C LEU A 89 2.82 -6.86 -13.68
N SER A 90 1.83 -6.81 -12.80
CA SER A 90 0.43 -7.04 -13.18
C SER A 90 -0.13 -6.01 -14.17
N LYS A 91 0.50 -4.83 -14.33
CA LYS A 91 0.13 -3.84 -15.38
C LYS A 91 0.30 -4.37 -16.81
N ARG A 92 1.07 -5.45 -16.99
CA ARG A 92 1.27 -6.12 -18.28
C ARG A 92 0.13 -7.09 -18.63
N CYS A 93 -0.70 -7.45 -17.65
CA CYS A 93 -1.90 -8.26 -17.83
C CYS A 93 -3.09 -7.37 -18.22
N ASP A 94 -4.28 -7.94 -18.31
CA ASP A 94 -5.51 -7.17 -18.47
C ASP A 94 -5.83 -6.33 -17.20
N ALA A 95 -6.72 -5.36 -17.38
CA ALA A 95 -7.05 -4.40 -16.33
C ALA A 95 -7.75 -5.03 -15.10
N LEU A 96 -8.49 -6.14 -15.28
CA LEU A 96 -9.18 -6.80 -14.18
C LEU A 96 -8.18 -7.56 -13.30
N VAL A 97 -7.22 -8.26 -13.91
CA VAL A 97 -6.12 -8.90 -13.19
C VAL A 97 -5.32 -7.86 -12.41
N HIS A 98 -4.96 -6.73 -13.03
CA HIS A 98 -4.25 -5.66 -12.33
C HIS A 98 -5.06 -5.11 -11.14
N ALA A 99 -6.36 -4.89 -11.31
CA ALA A 99 -7.24 -4.41 -10.25
C ALA A 99 -7.34 -5.41 -9.09
N PHE A 100 -7.45 -6.71 -9.38
CA PHE A 100 -7.46 -7.76 -8.37
C PHE A 100 -6.14 -7.81 -7.58
N ILE A 101 -5.00 -7.82 -8.25
CA ILE A 101 -3.68 -7.79 -7.60
C ILE A 101 -3.50 -6.52 -6.75
N THR A 102 -4.01 -5.38 -7.21
CA THR A 102 -4.00 -4.12 -6.46
C THR A 102 -4.88 -4.20 -5.21
N MET A 103 -6.05 -4.85 -5.30
CA MET A 103 -6.96 -5.07 -4.18
C MET A 103 -6.36 -5.99 -3.12
N VAL A 104 -5.64 -7.04 -3.51
CA VAL A 104 -4.85 -7.86 -2.58
C VAL A 104 -3.77 -7.01 -1.89
N GLY A 105 -3.11 -6.11 -2.61
CA GLY A 105 -2.19 -5.14 -1.98
C GLY A 105 -2.88 -4.28 -0.92
N LEU A 106 -4.12 -3.85 -1.19
CA LEU A 106 -4.89 -3.06 -0.23
C LEU A 106 -5.20 -3.82 1.06
N THR A 107 -5.52 -5.11 0.98
CA THR A 107 -5.79 -5.93 2.17
C THR A 107 -4.52 -6.25 2.97
N LEU A 108 -3.35 -6.26 2.33
CA LEU A 108 -2.06 -6.44 3.00
C LEU A 108 -1.62 -5.22 3.83
N LEU A 109 -2.02 -3.99 3.44
CA LEU A 109 -1.57 -2.77 4.14
C LEU A 109 -2.01 -2.71 5.61
N PRO A 110 -3.28 -2.98 5.99
CA PRO A 110 -3.68 -3.07 7.40
C PRO A 110 -2.97 -4.18 8.16
N LEU A 111 -2.58 -5.28 7.49
CA LEU A 111 -1.86 -6.38 8.14
C LEU A 111 -0.47 -5.93 8.62
N LEU A 112 0.16 -4.94 7.98
CA LEU A 112 1.42 -4.37 8.46
C LEU A 112 1.32 -3.76 9.85
N ILE A 113 0.13 -3.32 10.25
CA ILE A 113 -0.12 -2.83 11.61
C ILE A 113 -0.42 -4.02 12.53
N ILE A 114 -1.25 -4.96 12.08
CA ILE A 114 -1.69 -6.10 12.90
C ILE A 114 -0.54 -7.06 13.22
N LEU A 115 0.37 -7.29 12.29
CA LEU A 115 1.52 -8.20 12.44
C LEU A 115 2.55 -7.73 13.50
N GLN A 116 2.49 -6.46 13.91
CA GLN A 116 3.36 -5.90 14.95
C GLN A 116 2.89 -6.25 16.38
N PHE A 117 1.85 -7.08 16.53
CA PHE A 117 1.22 -7.40 17.82
C PHE A 117 1.21 -8.88 18.17
#